data_AF-A0A1Z4F1L0-F1
#
_entry.id   AF-A0A1Z4F1L0-F1
#
_cell.length_a   1.000
_cell.length_b   1.000
_cell.length_c   1.000
_cell.angle_alpha   90.00
_cell.angle_beta   90.00
_cell.angle_gamma   90.00
#
_symmetry.space_group_name_H-M   'P 1'
#
loop_
_entity.id
_entity.type
_entity.pdbx_description
1 polymer ?
#
loop_
_entity_poly.entity_id
_entity_poly.type
_entity_poly.pdbx_seq_one_letter_code
_entity_poly.pdbx_strand_id
1 'polypeptide(L)' 'MMYPLVRELAADGFPVTVTCRVLGIARAPFYRWRADPVTGAEWTQAFVMNSIYGAHRDDPEFGCRFLANEVRSAGIAV' A
#
# COMPACT_ATOMS: atom_id res chain seq x y z
N MET A 1 2.49 4.57 -8.42
CA MET A 1 3.26 3.66 -9.31
C MET A 1 2.29 2.84 -10.15
N MET A 2 2.54 2.65 -11.44
CA MET A 2 1.63 1.91 -12.35
C MET A 2 1.91 0.40 -12.42
N TYR A 3 2.86 -0.09 -11.60
CA TYR A 3 3.27 -1.50 -11.60
C TYR A 3 2.23 -2.50 -11.09
N PRO A 4 1.36 -2.18 -10.10
CA PRO A 4 0.24 -3.05 -9.71
C PRO A 4 -0.67 -3.39 -10.88
N LEU A 5 -1.01 -2.39 -11.71
CA LEU A 5 -1.81 -2.58 -12.93
C LEU A 5 -1.12 -3.54 -13.92
N VAL A 6 0.19 -3.39 -14.12
CA VAL A 6 0.95 -4.32 -15.00
C VAL A 6 0.93 -5.75 -14.46
N ARG A 7 0.97 -5.92 -13.14
CA ARG A 7 0.88 -7.23 -12.49
C ARG A 7 -0.50 -7.87 -12.66
N GLU A 8 -1.58 -7.08 -12.51
CA GLU A 8 -2.95 -7.54 -12.70
C GLU A 8 -3.19 -7.97 -14.15
N LEU A 9 -2.83 -7.14 -15.12
CA LEU A 9 -2.93 -7.50 -16.54
C LEU A 9 -2.09 -8.73 -16.89
N ALA A 10 -0.92 -8.91 -16.27
CA ALA A 10 -0.12 -10.11 -16.48
C ALA A 10 -0.79 -11.37 -15.89
N ALA A 11 -1.54 -11.25 -14.79
CA ALA A 11 -2.35 -12.34 -14.25
C ALA A 11 -3.51 -12.71 -15.19
N ASP A 12 -4.07 -11.72 -15.90
CA ASP A 12 -5.10 -11.91 -16.92
C ASP A 12 -4.54 -12.40 -18.28
N GLY A 13 -3.24 -12.69 -18.37
CA GLY A 13 -2.59 -13.24 -19.56
C GLY A 13 -2.04 -12.21 -20.55
N PHE A 14 -2.10 -10.91 -20.24
CA PHE A 14 -1.49 -9.88 -21.09
C PHE A 14 0.04 -9.88 -20.94
N PRO A 15 0.81 -9.87 -22.05
CA PRO A 15 2.26 -9.81 -21.96
C PRO A 15 2.75 -8.51 -21.31
N VAL A 16 3.59 -8.64 -20.28
CA VAL A 16 4.26 -7.52 -19.59
C VAL A 16 4.98 -6.59 -20.57
N THR A 17 5.52 -7.14 -21.66
CA THR A 17 6.18 -6.37 -22.72
C THR A 17 5.24 -5.40 -23.43
N VAL A 18 4.00 -5.82 -23.69
CA VAL A 18 2.99 -5.01 -24.36
C VAL A 18 2.46 -3.96 -23.40
N THR A 19 2.10 -4.35 -22.18
CA THR A 19 1.55 -3.44 -21.18
C THR A 19 2.57 -2.36 -20.77
N CYS A 20 3.84 -2.73 -20.52
CA CYS A 20 4.88 -1.73 -20.24
C CYS A 20 5.10 -0.76 -21.41
N ARG A 21 5.00 -1.23 -22.66
CA ARG A 21 5.14 -0.37 -23.85
C ARG A 21 3.97 0.61 -23.96
N VAL A 22 2.74 0.15 -23.76
CA VAL A 22 1.53 0.99 -23.81
C VAL A 22 1.55 2.05 -22.70
N LEU A 23 1.97 1.68 -21.50
CA LEU A 23 2.04 2.58 -20.35
C LEU A 23 3.30 3.46 -20.33
N GLY A 24 4.21 3.30 -21.29
CA GLY A 24 5.44 4.09 -21.37
C GLY A 24 6.42 3.87 -20.21
N ILE A 25 6.40 2.70 -19.57
CA ILE A 25 7.27 2.37 -18.44
C ILE A 25 8.37 1.39 -18.83
N ALA A 26 9.53 1.52 -18.19
CA ALA A 26 10.63 0.59 -18.39
C ALA A 26 10.35 -0.78 -17.73
N ARG A 27 10.73 -1.86 -18.41
CA ARG A 27 10.55 -3.25 -17.92
C ARG A 27 11.44 -3.59 -16.74
N ALA A 28 12.68 -3.10 -16.70
CA ALA A 28 13.63 -3.45 -15.64
C ALA A 28 13.19 -2.98 -14.24
N PRO A 29 12.70 -1.73 -14.06
CA PRO A 29 12.09 -1.30 -12.81
C PRO A 29 10.87 -2.13 -12.40
N PHE A 30 10.02 -2.55 -13.34
CA PHE A 30 8.87 -3.41 -13.04
C PHE A 30 9.31 -4.74 -12.42
N TYR A 31 10.30 -5.42 -13.01
CA TYR A 31 10.79 -6.69 -12.46
C TYR A 31 11.49 -6.54 -11.11
N ARG A 32 12.19 -5.43 -10.88
CA ARG A 32 12.75 -5.11 -9.55
C ARG A 32 11.66 -4.91 -8.51
N TRP A 33 10.66 -4.09 -8.83
CA TRP A 33 9.50 -3.87 -7.97
C TRP A 33 8.72 -5.17 -7.72
N ARG A 34 8.59 -6.05 -8.72
CA ARG A 34 7.86 -7.32 -8.56
C ARG A 34 8.48 -8.25 -7.52
N ALA A 35 9.80 -8.19 -7.32
CA ALA A 35 10.49 -9.01 -6.33
C ALA A 35 10.21 -8.57 -4.88
N ASP A 36 10.08 -7.26 -4.66
CA ASP A 36 9.76 -6.67 -3.36
C ASP A 36 8.83 -5.46 -3.56
N PRO A 37 7.52 -5.69 -3.70
CA PRO A 37 6.58 -4.66 -4.13
C PRO A 37 6.10 -3.74 -3.00
N VAL A 38 6.33 -4.14 -1.74
CA VAL A 38 5.90 -3.42 -0.53
C VAL A 38 7.10 -3.26 0.39
N THR A 39 7.58 -2.03 0.50
CA THR A 39 8.70 -1.67 1.37
C THR A 39 8.32 -1.79 2.84
N GLY A 40 9.32 -1.95 3.72
CA GLY A 40 9.09 -1.95 5.17
C GLY A 40 8.41 -0.66 5.67
N ALA A 41 8.68 0.48 5.04
CA ALA A 41 8.00 1.74 5.36
C ALA A 41 6.51 1.71 4.99
N GLU A 42 6.16 1.17 3.82
CA GLU A 42 4.76 0.98 3.40
C GLU A 42 4.03 -0.01 4.32
N TRP A 43 4.70 -1.07 4.79
CA TRP A 43 4.17 -1.98 5.81
C TRP A 43 3.86 -1.25 7.13
N THR A 44 4.81 -0.47 7.65
CA THR A 44 4.60 0.32 8.86
C THR A 44 3.44 1.29 8.69
N GLN A 45 3.39 2.02 7.58
CA GLN A 45 2.32 2.96 7.30
C GLN A 45 0.96 2.26 7.17
N ALA A 46 0.90 1.12 6.50
CA ALA A 46 -0.32 0.32 6.38
C ALA A 46 -0.80 -0.17 7.75
N PHE A 47 0.12 -0.60 8.62
CA PHE A 47 -0.19 -1.01 9.98
C PHE A 47 -0.75 0.14 10.82
N VAL A 48 -0.12 1.32 10.78
CA VAL A 48 -0.62 2.53 11.45
C VAL A 48 -2.01 2.89 10.93
N MET A 49 -2.20 2.94 9.61
CA MET A 49 -3.50 3.23 9.02
C MET A 49 -4.57 2.23 9.47
N ASN A 50 -4.25 0.94 9.50
CA ASN A 50 -5.16 -0.09 9.94
C ASN A 50 -5.52 0.04 11.42
N SER A 51 -4.58 0.46 12.29
CA SER A 51 -4.86 0.74 13.69
C SER A 51 -5.78 1.95 13.89
N ILE A 52 -5.60 3.03 13.12
CA ILE A 52 -6.50 4.20 13.14
C ILE A 52 -7.90 3.77 12.68
N TYR A 53 -7.98 2.96 11.63
CA TYR A 53 -9.24 2.46 11.10
C TYR A 53 -9.95 1.51 12.09
N GLY A 54 -9.20 0.70 12.83
CA GLY A 54 -9.71 -0.10 13.94
C GLY A 54 -10.31 0.77 15.04
N ALA A 55 -9.53 1.72 15.56
CA ALA A 55 -9.98 2.63 16.61
C ALA A 55 -11.23 3.43 16.20
N HIS A 56 -11.31 3.89 14.94
CA HIS A 56 -12.48 4.61 14.44
C HIS A 56 -13.71 3.71 14.23
N ARG A 57 -13.52 2.42 13.88
CA ARG A 57 -14.63 1.46 13.78
C ARG A 57 -15.24 1.18 15.16
N ASP A 58 -14.39 1.02 16.17
CA ASP A 58 -14.82 0.70 17.53
C ASP A 58 -15.46 1.91 18.22
N ASP A 59 -15.03 3.13 17.87
CA ASP A 59 -15.65 4.37 18.33
C ASP A 59 -15.62 5.49 17.26
N PRO A 60 -16.71 5.67 16.50
CA PRO A 60 -16.76 6.61 15.39
C PRO A 60 -16.93 8.08 15.81
N GLU A 61 -17.27 8.36 17.08
CA GLU A 61 -17.62 9.71 17.52
C GLU A 61 -16.40 10.60 17.79
N PHE A 62 -15.21 10.01 17.90
CA PHE A 62 -14.01 10.71 18.29
C PHE A 62 -13.20 11.29 17.11
N GLY A 63 -12.75 12.54 17.28
CA GLY A 63 -11.90 13.24 16.31
C GLY A 63 -10.43 12.77 16.29
N CYS A 64 -9.68 13.20 15.27
CA CYS A 64 -8.32 12.72 14.95
C CYS A 64 -7.33 12.71 16.14
N ARG A 65 -7.46 13.62 17.10
CA ARG A 65 -6.57 13.69 18.27
C ARG A 65 -6.74 12.50 19.24
N PHE A 66 -7.97 12.02 19.38
CA PHE A 66 -8.25 10.84 20.22
C PHE A 66 -7.74 9.57 19.54
N LEU A 67 -8.01 9.41 18.24
CA LEU A 67 -7.49 8.28 17.45
C LEU A 67 -5.96 8.21 17.48
N ALA A 68 -5.27 9.35 17.37
CA ALA A 68 -3.81 9.39 17.49
C ALA A 68 -3.30 8.99 18.89
N ASN A 69 -4.07 9.29 19.94
CA ASN A 69 -3.72 8.87 21.31
C ASN A 69 -3.97 7.37 21.54
N GLU A 70 -5.05 6.80 21.00
CA GLU A 70 -5.33 5.36 21.03
C GLU A 70 -4.27 4.55 20.29
N VAL A 71 -3.85 5.02 19.12
CA VAL A 71 -2.79 4.34 18.37
C VAL A 71 -1.45 4.41 19.13
N ARG A 72 -1.17 5.55 19.78
CA ARG A 72 0.01 5.68 20.65
C ARG A 72 -0.08 4.81 21.90
N SER A 73 -1.25 4.66 22.53
CA SER A 73 -1.45 3.81 23.70
C SER A 73 -1.28 2.33 23.35
N ALA A 74 -1.61 1.94 22.11
CA ALA A 74 -1.31 0.62 21.54
C ALA A 74 0.18 0.39 21.22
N GLY A 75 1.07 1.34 21.54
CA GLY A 75 2.52 1.23 21.31
C GLY A 75 2.96 1.52 19.89
N ILE A 76 2.09 2.11 19.07
CA ILE A 76 2.36 2.42 17.67
C ILE A 76 2.80 3.89 17.58
N ALA A 77 3.97 4.13 16.99
CA ALA A 77 4.43 5.48 16.72
C ALA A 77 3.66 6.04 15.50
N VAL A 78 2.96 7.17 15.72
CA VAL A 78 2.22 7.93 14.69
C VAL A 78 2.74 9.35 14.65
#